data_AF-A0A0D8ZQL3-F1
#
_entry.id   AF-A0A0D8ZQL3-F1
#
_cell.length_a   1.000
_cell.length_b   1.000
_cell.length_c   1.000
_cell.angle_alpha   90.00
_cell.angle_beta   90.00
_cell.angle_gamma   90.00
#
_symmetry.space_group_name_H-M   'P 1'
#
loop_
_entity.id
_entity.type
_entity.pdbx_description
1 polymer ?
#
loop_
_entity_poly.entity_id
_entity_poly.type
_entity_poly.pdbx_seq_one_letter_code
_entity_poly.pdbx_strand_id
1 'polypeptide(L)' 'MGRGNPNPKHKYVSPNPEPMSERTIGVRLPLELDAYVRSLPNRTEWLRRVIAEAIEQEKSQAKVDRA' A
#
# COMPACT_ATOMS: atom_id res chain seq x y z
N MET A 1 -13.76 -18.87 17.04
CA MET A 1 -13.53 -17.44 17.35
C MET A 1 -12.54 -17.37 18.52
N GLY A 2 -11.27 -17.06 18.24
CA GLY A 2 -10.22 -17.04 19.27
C GLY A 2 -10.43 -15.88 20.25
N ARG A 3 -10.44 -16.17 21.56
CA ARG A 3 -10.47 -15.14 22.60
C ARG A 3 -9.11 -14.46 22.63
N GLY A 4 -9.05 -13.19 22.26
CA GLY A 4 -7.85 -12.37 22.43
C GLY A 4 -7.48 -12.22 23.91
N ASN A 5 -6.22 -11.88 24.20
CA ASN A 5 -5.76 -11.65 25.57
C ASN A 5 -6.59 -10.51 26.22
N PRO A 6 -7.33 -10.76 27.31
CA PRO A 6 -8.18 -9.75 27.96
C PRO A 6 -7.38 -8.65 28.66
N ASN A 7 -6.06 -8.82 28.83
CA ASN A 7 -5.18 -7.81 29.43
C ASN A 7 -3.87 -7.65 28.63
N PRO A 8 -3.91 -6.96 27.47
CA PRO A 8 -2.70 -6.69 26.70
C PRO A 8 -1.79 -5.72 27.46
N LYS A 9 -0.60 -6.18 27.85
CA LYS A 9 0.39 -5.38 28.61
C LYS A 9 0.92 -4.17 27.83
N HIS A 10 0.75 -4.15 26.50
CA HIS A 10 1.14 -3.05 25.63
C HIS A 10 0.01 -2.73 24.67
N LYS A 11 -0.27 -1.43 24.46
CA LYS A 11 -1.16 -0.99 23.39
C LYS A 11 -0.41 -1.13 22.07
N TYR A 12 -1.00 -1.80 21.09
CA TYR A 12 -0.46 -1.80 19.74
C TYR A 12 -0.50 -0.37 19.21
N VAL A 13 0.68 0.19 18.94
CA VAL A 13 0.82 1.46 18.24
C VAL A 13 1.09 1.12 16.78
N SER A 14 0.20 1.57 15.89
CA SER A 14 0.43 1.41 14.46
C SER A 14 1.73 2.13 14.08
N PRO A 15 2.66 1.49 13.36
CA PRO A 15 3.86 2.16 12.87
C PRO A 15 3.57 3.14 11.73
N ASN A 16 2.33 3.18 11.21
CA ASN A 16 1.93 4.14 10.18
C ASN A 16 1.38 5.42 10.84
N PRO A 17 1.94 6.60 10.52
CA PRO A 17 1.50 7.87 11.12
C PRO A 17 0.17 8.39 10.54
N GLU A 18 -0.21 7.93 9.35
CA GLU A 18 -1.42 8.37 8.64
C GLU A 18 -2.55 7.34 8.73
N PRO A 19 -3.83 7.77 8.62
CA PRO A 19 -4.96 6.86 8.53
C PRO A 19 -4.87 6.01 7.26
N MET A 20 -4.68 4.71 7.43
CA MET A 20 -4.60 3.72 6.35
C MET A 20 -5.98 3.09 6.09
N SER A 21 -6.22 2.64 4.86
CA SER A 21 -7.42 1.86 4.53
C SER A 21 -7.49 0.57 5.36
N GLU A 22 -8.69 0.20 5.79
CA GLU A 22 -8.95 -1.07 6.49
C GLU A 22 -8.80 -2.29 5.57
N ARG A 23 -8.79 -2.07 4.25
CA ARG A 23 -8.68 -3.13 3.23
C ARG A 23 -7.35 -3.05 2.52
N THR A 24 -6.71 -4.20 2.33
CA THR A 24 -5.47 -4.34 1.57
C THR A 24 -5.74 -4.48 0.07
N ILE A 25 -4.83 -3.92 -0.73
CA ILE A 25 -4.78 -4.17 -2.18
C ILE A 25 -3.78 -5.31 -2.39
N GLY A 26 -4.24 -6.42 -2.98
CA GLY A 26 -3.41 -7.58 -3.30
C GLY A 26 -3.59 -7.97 -4.76
N VAL A 27 -2.49 -8.07 -5.50
CA VAL A 27 -2.48 -8.43 -6.93
C VAL A 27 -1.37 -9.44 -7.21
N ARG A 28 -1.56 -10.28 -8.22
CA ARG A 28 -0.50 -11.18 -8.71
C ARG A 28 0.33 -10.45 -9.76
N LEU A 29 1.65 -10.49 -9.61
CA LEU A 29 2.59 -9.91 -10.55
C LEU A 29 3.34 -11.02 -11.33
N PRO A 30 3.80 -10.74 -12.56
CA PRO A 30 4.83 -11.54 -13.22
C PRO A 30 6.05 -11.74 -12.33
N LEU A 31 6.70 -12.90 -12.47
CA LEU A 31 7.81 -13.33 -11.59
C LEU A 31 8.93 -12.29 -11.51
N GLU A 32 9.33 -11.71 -12.64
CA GLU A 32 10.42 -10.73 -12.69
C GLU A 32 10.08 -9.44 -11.93
N LEU A 33 8.84 -8.98 -12.03
CA LEU A 33 8.38 -7.78 -11.31
C LEU A 33 8.28 -8.05 -9.81
N ASP A 34 7.72 -9.19 -9.39
CA ASP A 34 7.67 -9.55 -7.98
C ASP A 34 9.08 -9.69 -7.37
N ALA A 35 10.00 -10.34 -8.08
CA ALA A 35 11.39 -10.47 -7.66
C ALA A 35 12.06 -9.10 -7.46
N TYR A 36 11.88 -8.18 -8.40
CA TYR A 36 12.40 -6.82 -8.29
C TYR A 36 11.81 -6.08 -7.08
N VAL A 37 10.47 -6.04 -6.96
CA VAL A 37 9.79 -5.32 -5.87
C VAL A 37 10.19 -5.88 -4.50
N ARG A 38 10.36 -7.19 -4.38
CA ARG A 38 10.79 -7.83 -3.12
C ARG A 38 12.25 -7.57 -2.77
N SER A 39 13.10 -7.27 -3.75
CA SER A 39 14.51 -6.92 -3.51
C SER A 39 14.68 -5.56 -2.84
N LEU A 40 13.65 -4.69 -2.87
CA LEU A 40 13.71 -3.34 -2.31
C LEU A 40 13.65 -3.35 -0.77
N PRO A 41 14.54 -2.60 -0.08
CA PRO A 41 14.58 -2.56 1.39
C PRO A 41 13.32 -1.93 2.01
N ASN A 42 12.64 -1.02 1.30
CA ASN A 42 11.40 -0.38 1.74
C ASN A 42 10.32 -0.46 0.65
N ARG A 43 10.00 -1.68 0.22
CA ARG A 43 9.04 -1.94 -0.87
C ARG A 43 7.66 -1.31 -0.66
N THR A 44 7.21 -1.20 0.59
CA THR A 44 5.87 -0.67 0.90
C THR A 44 5.77 0.82 0.58
N GLU A 45 6.77 1.60 0.99
CA GLU A 45 6.83 3.02 0.68
C GLU A 45 7.00 3.25 -0.83
N TRP A 46 7.87 2.46 -1.47
CA TRP A 46 8.05 2.49 -2.91
C TRP A 46 6.74 2.21 -3.67
N LEU A 47 5.99 1.17 -3.30
CA LEU A 47 4.70 0.83 -3.92
C LEU A 47 3.68 1.97 -3.75
N ARG A 48 3.59 2.56 -2.55
CA ARG A 48 2.68 3.70 -2.30
C ARG A 48 2.99 4.87 -3.22
N ARG A 49 4.27 5.21 -3.37
CA ARG A 49 4.72 6.28 -4.26
C ARG A 49 4.38 6.02 -5.72
N VAL A 50 4.72 4.84 -6.24
CA VAL A 50 4.47 4.48 -7.65
C VAL A 50 2.97 4.51 -7.97
N ILE A 51 2.12 4.01 -7.05
CA ILE A 51 0.66 4.06 -7.21
C ILE A 51 0.16 5.51 -7.21
N ALA A 52 0.66 6.36 -6.31
CA ALA A 52 0.26 7.78 -6.27
C ALA A 52 0.64 8.50 -7.58
N GLU A 53 1.88 8.34 -8.05
CA GLU A 53 2.36 8.94 -9.30
C GLU A 53 1.52 8.48 -10.50
N ALA A 54 1.20 7.18 -10.60
CA ALA A 54 0.36 6.65 -11.67
C ALA A 54 -1.06 7.25 -11.66
N ILE A 55 -1.68 7.38 -10.47
CA ILE A 55 -3.00 7.99 -10.33
C ILE A 55 -2.99 9.47 -10.75
N GLU A 56 -1.94 10.22 -10.38
CA GLU A 56 -1.80 11.62 -10.76
C GLU A 56 -1.67 11.77 -12.29
N GLN A 57 -0.89 10.91 -12.94
CA GLN A 57 -0.74 10.87 -14.39
C GLN A 57 -2.07 10.55 -15.08
N GLU A 58 -2.77 9.49 -14.65
CA GLU A 58 -4.07 9.11 -15.21
C GLU A 58 -5.13 10.21 -15.06
N LYS A 59 -5.21 10.84 -13.87
CA LYS A 59 -6.14 11.95 -13.63
C LYS A 59 -5.82 13.17 -14.49
N SER A 60 -4.54 13.40 -14.78
CA SER A 60 -4.11 14.51 -15.63
C SER A 60 -4.46 14.24 -17.09
N GLN A 61 -4.19 13.02 -17.58
CA GLN A 61 -4.55 12.60 -18.93
C GLN A 61 -6.07 12.63 -19.15
N ALA A 62 -6.85 12.08 -18.20
CA ALA A 62 -8.32 12.07 -18.27
C ALA A 62 -8.97 13.46 -18.28
N LYS A 63 -8.28 14.51 -17.82
CA LYS A 63 -8.76 15.91 -17.92
C LYS A 63 -8.52 16.51 -19.30
N VAL A 64 -7.44 16.12 -19.97
CA VAL A 64 -7.09 16.59 -21.32
C VAL A 64 -8.03 15.97 -22.36
N ASP A 65 -8.37 14.69 -22.22
CA ASP A 65 -9.26 14.00 -23.17
C ASP A 65 -10.75 14.39 -23.06
N ARG A 66 -11.12 15.16 -22.03
CA ARG A 66 -12.50 15.57 -21.73
C ARG A 66 -12.76 17.06 -21.96
N ALA A 67 -11.74 17.83 -22.38
CA ALA A 67 -11.81 19.26 -22.69
C ALA A 67 -11.82 19.49 -24.21
#